data_AF-A0A7W0RQB8-F1
#
_entry.id   AF-A0A7W0RQB8-F1
#
_cell.length_a   1.000
_cell.length_b   1.000
_cell.length_c   1.000
_cell.angle_alpha   90.00
_cell.angle_beta   90.00
_cell.angle_gamma   90.00
#
_symmetry.space_group_name_H-M   'P 1'
#
loop_
_entity.id
_entity.type
_entity.pdbx_description
1 polymer ?
#
loop_
_entity_poly.entity_id
_entity_poly.type
_entity_poly.pdbx_seq_one_letter_code
_entity_poly.pdbx_strand_id
1 'polypeptide(L)'
;MSVTTRAGVKIVLPRTGAHVFWDAVREVYAADDGVAWRQLAMLALRESLGWPESLIATAFGRRESEVATCLDEMRDDLKARFVRG
;
A
#
# COMPACT_ATOMS: atom_id res chain seq x y z
N MET A 1 11.63 15.47 -10.82
CA MET A 1 13.07 15.14 -10.95
C MET A 1 13.17 13.76 -11.61
N SER A 2 14.31 13.38 -12.19
CA SER A 2 14.49 12.02 -12.71
C SER A 2 15.75 11.40 -12.13
N VAL A 3 15.70 10.11 -11.78
CA VAL A 3 16.84 9.34 -11.32
C VAL A 3 17.13 8.28 -12.38
N THR A 4 18.41 8.14 -12.74
CA THR A 4 18.85 7.07 -13.64
C THR A 4 19.38 5.93 -12.80
N THR A 5 18.84 4.73 -13.00
CA THR A 5 19.30 3.53 -12.29
C THR A 5 20.70 3.15 -12.77
N ARG A 6 21.40 2.29 -12.01
CA ARG A 6 22.72 1.77 -12.41
C ARG A 6 22.69 1.00 -13.74
N ALA A 7 21.51 0.54 -14.17
CA ALA A 7 21.26 -0.12 -15.44
C ALA A 7 20.93 0.86 -16.59
N GLY A 8 21.07 2.18 -16.39
CA GLY A 8 20.85 3.19 -17.42
C GLY A 8 19.38 3.53 -17.70
N VAL A 9 18.44 2.96 -16.94
CA VAL A 9 17.01 3.24 -17.11
C VAL A 9 16.67 4.55 -16.42
N LYS A 10 16.16 5.52 -17.19
CA LYS A 10 15.73 6.82 -16.70
C LYS A 10 14.32 6.73 -16.13
N ILE A 11 14.20 6.78 -14.81
CA ILE A 11 12.92 6.79 -14.12
C ILE A 11 12.52 8.26 -13.90
N VAL A 12 11.43 8.66 -14.54
CA VAL A 12 10.79 9.97 -14.31
C VAL A 12 9.99 9.85 -13.02
N LEU A 13 10.48 10.44 -11.94
CA LEU A 13 9.71 10.51 -10.70
C LEU A 13 8.58 11.51 -10.92
N PRO A 14 7.30 11.09 -10.78
CA PRO A 14 6.18 11.98 -10.90
C PRO A 14 6.37 13.21 -9.99
N ARG A 15 6.12 14.42 -10.51
CA ARG A 15 6.12 15.67 -9.71
C ARG A 15 4.88 15.80 -8.81
N THR A 16 4.13 14.72 -8.67
CA THR A 16 2.94 14.61 -7.87
C THR A 16 3.38 14.16 -6.48
N GLY A 17 3.36 15.08 -5.51
CA GLY A 17 3.75 14.77 -4.13
C GLY A 17 2.97 13.58 -3.57
N ALA A 18 3.45 12.99 -2.47
CA ALA A 18 2.84 11.83 -1.81
C ALA A 18 1.30 11.93 -1.71
N HIS A 19 0.77 13.14 -1.51
CA HIS A 19 -0.66 13.43 -1.53
C HIS A 19 -1.41 12.96 -2.78
N VAL A 20 -0.90 13.20 -3.98
CA VAL A 20 -1.59 12.82 -5.23
C VAL A 20 -1.57 11.31 -5.45
N PHE A 21 -0.50 10.63 -5.01
CA PHE A 21 -0.47 9.17 -4.98
C PHE A 21 -1.54 8.63 -4.02
N TRP A 22 -1.62 9.20 -2.81
CA TRP A 22 -2.64 8.82 -1.83
C TRP A 22 -4.06 9.13 -2.29
N ASP A 23 -4.27 10.24 -3.02
CA ASP A 23 -5.56 10.61 -3.59
C ASP A 23 -5.98 9.62 -4.69
N ALA A 24 -5.08 9.24 -5.60
CA ALA A 24 -5.36 8.25 -6.63
C ALA A 24 -5.63 6.84 -6.04
N VAL A 25 -4.85 6.46 -5.03
CA VAL A 25 -5.05 5.19 -4.31
C VAL A 25 -6.39 5.21 -3.57
N ARG A 26 -6.76 6.33 -2.94
CA ARG A 26 -8.08 6.53 -2.31
C ARG A 26 -9.21 6.46 -3.32
N GLU A 27 -9.06 7.08 -4.48
CA GLU A 27 -10.09 7.04 -5.52
C GLU A 27 -10.33 5.61 -6.04
N VAL A 28 -9.27 4.83 -6.21
CA VAL A 28 -9.35 3.44 -6.69
C VAL A 28 -9.85 2.46 -5.61
N TYR A 29 -9.50 2.66 -4.34
CA TYR A 29 -9.81 1.68 -3.27
C TYR A 29 -10.90 2.13 -2.29
N ALA A 30 -11.06 3.42 -2.02
CA ALA A 30 -12.01 3.92 -1.03
C ALA A 30 -13.40 4.24 -1.63
N ALA A 31 -13.52 4.36 -2.95
CA ALA A 31 -14.82 4.59 -3.60
C ALA A 31 -15.72 3.34 -3.54
N ASP A 32 -15.15 2.14 -3.65
CA ASP A 32 -15.92 0.90 -3.78
C ASP A 32 -15.94 0.04 -2.50
N ASP A 33 -14.93 0.10 -1.61
CA ASP A 33 -14.92 -0.71 -0.38
C ASP A 33 -14.07 -0.10 0.75
N GLY A 34 -14.74 0.42 1.78
CA GLY A 34 -14.09 0.97 2.98
C GLY A 34 -13.33 -0.08 3.81
N VAL A 35 -13.59 -1.38 3.63
CA VAL A 35 -12.77 -2.45 4.21
C VAL A 35 -11.45 -2.55 3.46
N ALA A 36 -11.48 -2.72 2.14
CA ALA A 36 -10.27 -2.79 1.31
C ALA A 36 -9.35 -1.57 1.50
N TRP A 37 -9.92 -0.36 1.64
CA TRP A 37 -9.16 0.86 1.95
C TRP A 37 -8.37 0.76 3.26
N ARG A 38 -9.00 0.25 4.33
CA ARG A 38 -8.33 0.07 5.63
C ARG A 38 -7.24 -0.98 5.57
N GLN A 39 -7.47 -2.08 4.86
CA GLN A 39 -6.48 -3.14 4.68
C GLN A 39 -5.26 -2.65 3.89
N LEU A 40 -5.48 -1.84 2.85
CA LEU A 40 -4.39 -1.24 2.08
C LEU A 40 -3.60 -0.21 2.90
N ALA A 41 -4.26 0.57 3.76
CA ALA A 41 -3.59 1.46 4.70
C ALA A 41 -2.69 0.70 5.67
N MET A 42 -3.15 -0.44 6.21
CA MET A 42 -2.31 -1.32 7.06
C MET A 42 -1.09 -1.83 6.30
N LEU A 43 -1.26 -2.28 5.05
CA LEU A 43 -0.17 -2.75 4.22
C LEU A 43 0.86 -1.64 3.94
N ALA A 44 0.41 -0.42 3.68
CA ALA A 44 1.32 0.69 3.45
C ALA A 44 2.11 1.07 4.70
N LEU A 45 1.51 1.03 5.90
CA LEU A 45 2.24 1.24 7.16
C LEU A 45 3.31 0.15 7.38
N ARG A 46 2.98 -1.10 7.03
CA ARG A 46 3.92 -2.22 7.11
C ARG A 46 5.09 -2.06 6.14
N GLU A 47 4.80 -1.87 4.86
CA GLU A 47 5.82 -1.93 3.78
C GLU A 47 6.57 -0.61 3.60
N SER A 48 5.91 0.54 3.80
CA SER A 48 6.53 1.86 3.56
C SER A 48 7.19 2.45 4.82
N LEU A 49 6.62 2.18 5.99
CA LEU A 49 7.11 2.73 7.26
C LEU A 49 7.71 1.67 8.19
N GLY A 50 7.69 0.39 7.80
CA GLY A 50 8.28 -0.70 8.57
C GLY A 50 7.59 -0.97 9.91
N TRP A 51 6.33 -0.54 10.07
CA TRP A 51 5.64 -0.72 11.35
C TRP A 51 5.50 -2.21 11.69
N PRO A 52 5.72 -2.62 12.95
CA PRO A 52 5.46 -3.99 13.38
C PRO A 52 3.94 -4.25 13.44
N GLU A 53 3.55 -5.50 13.23
CA GLU A 53 2.14 -5.90 13.17
C GLU A 53 1.39 -5.62 14.48
N SER A 54 2.03 -5.78 15.62
CA SER A 54 1.51 -5.39 16.94
C SER A 54 1.17 -3.89 17.07
N LEU A 55 1.96 -3.01 16.46
CA LEU A 55 1.70 -1.57 16.47
C LEU A 55 0.55 -1.20 15.54
N ILE A 56 0.48 -1.86 14.36
CA ILE A 56 -0.64 -1.72 13.43
C ILE A 56 -1.93 -2.23 14.08
N ALA A 57 -1.90 -3.40 14.73
CA ALA A 57 -3.03 -3.97 15.44
C ALA A 57 -3.59 -2.99 16.49
N THR A 58 -2.70 -2.37 17.27
CA THR A 58 -3.06 -1.35 18.26
C THR A 58 -3.71 -0.12 17.59
N ALA A 59 -3.11 0.41 16.53
CA ALA A 59 -3.60 1.62 15.85
C ALA A 59 -4.98 1.43 15.20
N PHE A 60 -5.32 0.20 14.79
CA PHE A 60 -6.59 -0.12 14.14
C PHE A 60 -7.59 -0.85 15.03
N GLY A 61 -7.26 -1.07 16.32
CA GLY A 61 -8.12 -1.77 17.28
C GLY A 61 -8.40 -3.22 16.90
N ARG A 62 -7.41 -3.92 16.34
CA ARG A 62 -7.49 -5.31 15.87
C ARG A 62 -6.54 -6.22 16.64
N ARG A 63 -6.70 -7.53 16.46
CA ARG A 63 -5.71 -8.53 16.91
C ARG A 63 -4.56 -8.63 15.92
N GLU A 64 -3.36 -8.93 16.41
CA GLU A 64 -2.18 -9.10 15.56
C GLU A 64 -2.36 -10.19 14.49
N SER A 65 -3.01 -11.31 14.85
CA SER A 65 -3.33 -12.37 13.89
C SER A 65 -4.29 -11.91 12.78
N GLU A 66 -5.23 -11.01 13.08
CA GLU A 66 -6.15 -10.45 12.07
C GLU A 66 -5.41 -9.49 11.13
N VAL A 67 -4.41 -8.76 11.65
CA VAL A 67 -3.55 -7.91 10.83
C VAL A 67 -2.67 -8.74 9.92
N ALA A 68 -2.03 -9.80 10.42
CA ALA A 68 -1.20 -10.69 9.62
C ALA A 68 -1.99 -11.28 8.44
N THR A 69 -3.16 -11.89 8.72
CA THR A 69 -4.03 -12.44 7.66
C THR A 69 -4.45 -11.38 6.65
N CYS A 70 -4.85 -10.20 7.12
CA CYS A 70 -5.23 -9.08 6.26
C CYS A 70 -4.10 -8.62 5.33
N LEU A 71 -2.85 -8.58 5.83
CA LEU A 71 -1.70 -8.16 5.05
C LEU A 71 -1.40 -9.18 3.94
N ASP A 72 -1.48 -10.47 4.23
CA ASP A 72 -1.26 -11.53 3.26
C ASP A 72 -2.34 -11.54 2.17
N GLU A 73 -3.62 -11.43 2.56
CA GLU A 73 -4.75 -11.32 1.62
C GLU A 73 -4.59 -10.11 0.68
N MET A 74 -4.22 -8.95 1.22
CA MET A 74 -4.05 -7.74 0.41
C MET A 74 -2.85 -7.83 -0.54
N ARG A 75 -1.74 -8.47 -0.12
CA ARG A 75 -0.61 -8.73 -1.02
C ARG A 75 -1.01 -9.64 -2.17
N ASP A 76 -1.78 -10.68 -1.89
CA ASP A 76 -2.21 -11.62 -2.92
C ASP A 76 -3.25 -11.01 -3.87
N ASP A 77 -4.18 -10.19 -3.37
CA ASP A 77 -5.10 -9.40 -4.21
C ASP A 77 -4.33 -8.42 -5.12
N LEU A 78 -3.33 -7.71 -4.58
CA LEU A 78 -2.46 -6.84 -5.37
C LEU A 78 -1.71 -7.62 -6.46
N LYS A 79 -1.10 -8.76 -6.12
CA LYS A 79 -0.44 -9.61 -7.13
C LYS A 79 -1.44 -10.04 -8.20
N ALA A 80 -2.62 -10.51 -7.82
CA ALA A 80 -3.64 -10.98 -8.77
C ALA A 80 -4.09 -9.86 -9.73
N ARG A 81 -4.25 -8.63 -9.24
CA ARG A 81 -4.67 -7.48 -10.04
C ARG A 81 -3.57 -6.97 -10.97
N PHE A 82 -2.31 -6.93 -10.51
CA PHE A 82 -1.20 -6.34 -11.25
C PHE A 82 -0.39 -7.35 -12.11
N VAL A 83 -0.57 -8.67 -11.96
CA VAL A 83 0.08 -9.69 -12.82
C VAL A 83 -0.58 -9.82 -14.21
N ARG A 84 -1.74 -9.20 -14.45
CA ARG A 84 -2.40 -9.17 -15.77
C ARG A 84 -2.15 -7.90 -16.60
N GLY A 85 -1.23 -7.03 -16.18
CA GLY A 85 -0.84 -5.81 -16.89
C GLY A 85 0.39 -5.99 -17.78
#